data_AF-A0A937V9N5-F1
#
_entry.id   AF-A0A937V9N5-F1
#
_cell.length_a   1.000
_cell.length_b   1.000
_cell.length_c   1.000
_cell.angle_alpha   90.00
_cell.angle_beta   90.00
_cell.angle_gamma   90.00
#
_symmetry.space_group_name_H-M   'P 1'
#
loop_
_entity.id
_entity.type
_entity.pdbx_description
1 polymer ?
#
loop_
_entity_poly.entity_id
_entity_poly.type
_entity_poly.pdbx_seq_one_letter_code
_entity_poly.pdbx_strand_id
1 'polypeptide(L)'
;MSSTIPTPKAFDAVLAELAEHFDPEAVEFKAGAVTQDKARALALAYVDSRVYQGRLDTVAPDWRNEYTREYAGERVIVTCALTVAGVTRQAIGESLERSPL
;
A
#
# COMPACT_ATOMS: atom_id res chain seq x y z
N MET A 1 34.47 13.43 -6.85
CA MET A 1 33.67 12.80 -5.77
C MET A 1 33.06 11.54 -6.35
N SER A 2 33.58 10.35 -6.02
CA SER A 2 33.00 9.10 -6.52
C SER A 2 31.75 8.76 -5.70
N SER A 3 30.58 8.87 -6.31
CA SER A 3 29.35 8.36 -5.72
C SER A 3 29.36 6.83 -5.85
N THR A 4 29.46 6.12 -4.72
CA THR A 4 29.32 4.66 -4.70
C THR A 4 27.85 4.34 -4.83
N ILE A 5 27.44 3.80 -5.99
CA ILE A 5 26.07 3.31 -6.16
C ILE A 5 25.95 2.04 -5.30
N PRO A 6 25.05 1.99 -4.30
CA PRO A 6 24.87 0.79 -3.50
C PRO A 6 24.39 -0.35 -4.41
N THR A 7 24.98 -1.53 -4.25
CA THR A 7 24.55 -2.74 -4.97
C THR A 7 23.09 -3.05 -4.58
N PRO A 8 22.20 -3.34 -5.56
CA PRO A 8 20.82 -3.69 -5.25
C PRO A 8 20.76 -4.94 -4.37
N LYS A 9 19.93 -4.91 -3.32
CA LYS A 9 19.65 -6.08 -2.49
C LYS A 9 18.88 -7.13 -3.32
N ALA A 10 19.14 -8.41 -3.03
CA ALA A 10 18.32 -9.48 -3.59
C ALA A 10 16.88 -9.41 -3.03
N PHE A 11 15.90 -9.81 -3.84
CA PHE A 11 14.48 -9.72 -3.46
C PHE A 11 14.16 -10.41 -2.13
N ASP A 12 14.71 -11.59 -1.86
CA ASP A 12 14.43 -12.32 -0.60
C ASP A 12 14.92 -11.56 0.64
N ALA A 13 16.04 -10.85 0.53
CA ALA A 13 16.56 -10.00 1.62
C ALA A 13 15.66 -8.77 1.84
N VAL A 14 15.21 -8.13 0.74
CA VAL A 14 14.25 -7.03 0.80
C VAL A 14 12.92 -7.49 1.40
N LEU A 15 12.42 -8.65 1.00
CA LEU A 15 11.17 -9.20 1.50
C LEU A 15 11.23 -9.47 3.00
N ALA A 16 12.36 -10.00 3.50
CA ALA A 16 12.56 -10.23 4.93
C ALA A 16 12.46 -8.92 5.74
N GLU A 17 13.11 -7.84 5.29
CA GLU A 17 13.03 -6.53 5.95
C GLU A 17 11.62 -5.91 5.85
N LEU A 18 10.95 -6.06 4.71
CA LEU A 18 9.58 -5.54 4.55
C LEU A 18 8.55 -6.29 5.41
N ALA A 19 8.81 -7.56 5.73
CA ALA A 19 7.95 -8.42 6.52
C ALA A 19 8.00 -8.16 8.04
N GLU A 20 8.93 -7.32 8.52
CA GLU A 20 9.00 -6.91 9.92
C GLU A 20 7.68 -6.28 10.40
N HIS A 21 7.35 -6.38 11.68
CA HIS A 21 6.14 -5.78 12.20
C HIS A 21 6.16 -4.24 12.07
N PHE A 22 5.00 -3.63 11.91
CA PHE A 22 4.87 -2.18 12.11
C PHE A 22 4.92 -1.86 13.60
N ASP A 23 5.36 -0.65 13.91
CA ASP A 23 5.22 -0.11 15.26
C ASP A 23 3.73 -0.16 15.65
N PRO A 24 3.36 -0.73 16.81
CA PRO A 24 1.99 -0.73 17.28
C PRO A 24 1.35 0.66 17.32
N GLU A 25 2.13 1.72 17.55
CA GLU A 25 1.62 3.11 17.54
C GLU A 25 1.25 3.62 16.14
N ALA A 26 1.77 2.99 15.08
CA ALA A 26 1.40 3.29 13.70
C ALA A 26 0.12 2.57 13.24
N VAL A 27 -0.44 1.68 14.07
CA VAL A 27 -1.67 0.95 13.77
C VAL A 27 -2.88 1.79 14.20
N GLU A 28 -3.64 2.23 13.22
CA GLU A 28 -4.90 2.96 13.38
C GLU A 28 -6.10 2.02 13.24
N PHE A 29 -7.26 2.45 13.71
CA PHE A 29 -8.51 1.71 13.58
C PHE A 29 -9.57 2.55 12.88
N LYS A 30 -10.19 1.97 11.85
CA LYS A 30 -11.40 2.52 11.24
C LYS A 30 -12.61 1.68 11.59
N ALA A 31 -13.77 2.32 11.66
CA ALA A 31 -15.03 1.62 11.81
C ALA A 31 -15.33 0.82 10.53
N GLY A 32 -15.47 -0.50 10.69
CA GLY A 32 -15.96 -1.41 9.67
C GLY A 32 -17.48 -1.56 9.73
N ALA A 33 -17.97 -2.80 9.63
CA ALA A 33 -19.39 -3.10 9.76
C ALA A 33 -19.95 -2.60 11.11
N VAL A 34 -21.10 -1.90 11.04
CA VAL A 34 -21.80 -1.37 12.22
C VAL A 34 -22.99 -2.25 12.57
N THR A 35 -23.35 -2.28 13.86
CA THR A 35 -24.60 -2.92 14.31
C THR A 35 -25.82 -2.16 13.76
N GLN A 36 -26.99 -2.82 13.70
CA GLN A 36 -28.21 -2.22 13.16
C GLN A 36 -28.61 -0.93 13.92
N ASP A 37 -28.39 -0.90 15.23
CA ASP A 37 -28.61 0.26 16.11
C ASP A 37 -27.49 1.31 16.02
N LYS A 38 -26.44 1.08 15.22
CA LYS A 38 -25.24 1.90 15.06
C LYS A 38 -24.46 2.16 16.36
N ALA A 39 -24.75 1.43 17.42
CA ALA A 39 -24.10 1.63 18.72
C ALA A 39 -22.67 1.07 18.75
N ARG A 40 -22.32 0.14 17.85
CA ARG A 40 -21.01 -0.53 17.81
C ARG A 40 -20.54 -0.72 16.37
N ALA A 41 -19.23 -0.79 16.20
CA ALA A 41 -18.58 -1.10 14.93
C ALA A 41 -17.49 -2.15 15.13
N LEU A 42 -17.23 -2.96 14.10
CA LEU A 42 -16.02 -3.76 14.02
C LEU A 42 -14.83 -2.81 13.82
N ALA A 43 -13.86 -2.83 14.74
CA ALA A 43 -12.63 -2.06 14.58
C ALA A 43 -11.71 -2.77 13.58
N LEU A 44 -11.48 -2.14 12.43
CA LEU A 44 -10.57 -2.64 11.40
C LEU A 44 -9.22 -1.95 11.55
N ALA A 45 -8.22 -2.73 11.98
CA ALA A 45 -6.83 -2.26 12.05
C ALA A 45 -6.28 -1.97 10.65
N TYR A 46 -5.61 -0.84 10.49
CA TYR A 46 -4.86 -0.50 9.29
C TYR A 46 -3.64 0.36 9.67
N VAL A 47 -2.68 0.43 8.77
CA VAL A 47 -1.56 1.38 8.86
C VAL A 47 -1.72 2.38 7.71
N ASP A 48 -1.42 3.67 7.93
CA ASP A 48 -1.50 4.65 6.85
C ASP A 48 -0.53 4.31 5.71
N SER A 49 -0.99 4.52 4.48
CA SER A 49 -0.19 4.21 3.28
C SER A 49 1.18 4.89 3.25
N ARG A 50 1.35 6.06 3.89
CA ARG A 50 2.63 6.77 3.95
C ARG A 50 3.66 6.04 4.81
N VAL A 51 3.23 5.27 5.82
CA VAL A 51 4.12 4.46 6.64
C VAL A 51 4.67 3.29 5.82
N TYR A 52 3.83 2.65 4.99
CA TYR A 52 4.30 1.64 4.03
C TYR A 52 5.29 2.24 3.03
N GLN A 53 5.00 3.42 2.49
CA GLN A 53 5.87 4.11 1.54
C GLN A 53 7.22 4.47 2.18
N GLY A 54 7.25 5.02 3.39
CA GLY A 54 8.50 5.32 4.09
C GLY A 54 9.35 4.09 4.38
N ARG A 55 8.72 2.94 4.67
CA ARG A 55 9.43 1.66 4.78
C ARG A 55 10.01 1.21 3.43
N LEU A 56 9.25 1.32 2.35
CA LEU A 56 9.73 1.03 0.99
C LEU A 56 10.91 1.95 0.61
N ASP A 57 10.81 3.25 0.86
CA ASP A 57 11.86 4.25 0.61
C ASP A 57 13.16 3.88 1.35
N THR A 58 13.06 3.31 2.54
CA THR A 58 14.22 2.90 3.35
C THR A 58 14.83 1.58 2.87
N VAL A 59 13.99 0.56 2.60
CA VAL A 59 14.44 -0.80 2.33
C VAL A 59 14.83 -1.00 0.85
N ALA A 60 14.08 -0.38 -0.06
CA ALA A 60 14.20 -0.51 -1.51
C ALA A 60 13.91 0.84 -2.20
N PRO A 61 14.81 1.84 -2.09
CA PRO A 61 14.57 3.21 -2.57
C PRO A 61 14.33 3.33 -4.09
N ASP A 62 14.62 2.28 -4.85
CA ASP A 62 14.36 2.16 -6.28
C ASP A 62 12.97 1.57 -6.60
N TRP A 63 12.13 1.35 -5.58
CA TRP A 63 10.77 0.88 -5.75
C TRP A 63 9.96 1.85 -6.63
N ARG A 64 9.02 1.30 -7.39
CA ARG A 64 8.10 2.10 -8.20
C ARG A 64 6.73 1.48 -8.26
N ASN A 65 5.72 2.31 -8.52
CA ASN A 65 4.39 1.86 -8.84
C ASN A 65 3.87 2.50 -10.13
N GLU A 66 3.00 1.76 -10.81
CA GLU A 66 2.31 2.20 -12.01
C GLU A 66 0.82 1.93 -11.83
N TYR A 67 -0.01 2.87 -12.26
CA TYR A 67 -1.46 2.78 -12.12
C TYR A 67 -2.13 2.80 -13.47
N THR A 68 -2.98 1.81 -13.73
CA THR A 68 -3.92 1.82 -14.85
C THR A 68 -5.34 1.97 -14.32
N ARG A 69 -6.21 2.64 -15.09
CA ARG A 69 -7.59 2.93 -14.71
C ARG A 69 -8.53 2.45 -15.81
N GLU A 70 -9.59 1.77 -15.41
CA GLU A 70 -10.67 1.31 -16.27
C GLU A 70 -12.00 1.80 -15.73
N TYR A 71 -12.86 2.30 -16.62
CA TYR A 71 -14.19 2.81 -16.28
C TYR A 71 -15.23 1.80 -16.75
N ALA A 72 -16.00 1.24 -15.81
CA ALA A 72 -17.04 0.25 -16.05
C ALA A 72 -18.37 0.75 -15.46
N GLY A 73 -19.10 1.54 -16.25
CA GLY A 73 -20.30 2.24 -15.77
C GLY A 73 -19.93 3.29 -14.72
N GLU A 74 -20.56 3.23 -13.54
CA GLU A 74 -20.26 4.13 -12.40
C GLU A 74 -19.05 3.68 -11.57
N ARG A 75 -18.32 2.65 -12.01
CA ARG A 75 -17.20 2.10 -11.26
C ARG A 75 -15.87 2.51 -11.90
N VAL A 76 -14.96 2.99 -11.06
CA VAL A 76 -13.55 3.15 -11.40
C VAL A 76 -12.80 1.95 -10.84
N ILE A 77 -12.15 1.20 -11.72
CA ILE A 77 -11.26 0.09 -11.37
C ILE A 77 -9.83 0.58 -11.58
N VAL A 78 -8.99 0.45 -10.55
CA VAL A 78 -7.59 0.85 -10.58
C VAL A 78 -6.73 -0.38 -10.36
N THR A 79 -5.88 -0.71 -11.32
CA THR A 79 -4.82 -1.71 -11.13
C THR A 79 -3.54 -0.99 -10.75
N CYS A 80 -2.96 -1.34 -9.60
CA CYS A 80 -1.64 -0.90 -9.17
C CYS A 80 -0.63 -2.01 -9.42
N ALA A 81 0.43 -1.72 -10.18
CA ALA A 81 1.60 -2.57 -10.31
C ALA A 81 2.74 -2.01 -9.46
N LEU A 82 3.12 -2.72 -8.40
CA LEU A 82 4.23 -2.37 -7.51
C LEU A 82 5.45 -3.21 -7.87
N THR A 83 6.58 -2.56 -8.17
CA THR A 83 7.86 -3.23 -8.43
C THR A 83 8.87 -2.93 -7.33
N VAL A 84 9.44 -3.98 -6.74
CA VAL A 84 10.43 -3.92 -5.66
C VAL A 84 11.54 -4.94 -5.97
N ALA A 85 12.80 -4.51 -5.97
CA ALA A 85 13.97 -5.36 -6.25
C ALA A 85 13.79 -6.25 -7.51
N GLY A 86 13.26 -5.66 -8.59
CA GLY A 86 13.02 -6.33 -9.87
C GLY A 86 11.77 -7.23 -9.95
N VAL A 87 11.04 -7.43 -8.85
CA VAL A 87 9.80 -8.23 -8.84
C VAL A 87 8.59 -7.33 -8.86
N THR A 88 7.67 -7.54 -9.80
CA THR A 88 6.41 -6.82 -9.92
C THR A 88 5.25 -7.66 -9.39
N ARG A 89 4.42 -7.07 -8.54
CA ARG A 89 3.12 -7.62 -8.10
C ARG A 89 2.01 -6.63 -8.41
N GLN A 90 0.81 -7.15 -8.64
CA GLN A 90 -0.35 -6.33 -8.98
C GLN A 90 -1.50 -6.55 -8.02
N ALA A 91 -2.23 -5.48 -7.73
CA ALA A 91 -3.49 -5.52 -6.98
C ALA A 91 -4.50 -4.59 -7.64
N ILE A 92 -5.78 -4.96 -7.54
CA ILE A 92 -6.90 -4.22 -8.11
C ILE A 92 -7.70 -3.60 -6.96
N GLY A 93 -7.97 -2.30 -7.07
CA GLY A 93 -8.89 -1.56 -6.21
C GLY A 93 -10.05 -1.02 -7.03
N GLU A 94 -11.19 -0.83 -6.38
CA GLU A 94 -12.38 -0.29 -7.04
C GLU A 94 -13.05 0.77 -6.17
N SER A 95 -13.73 1.70 -6.83
CA SER A 95 -14.60 2.66 -6.17
C SER A 95 -15.84 2.88 -7.04
N LEU A 96 -16.99 3.06 -6.39
CA LEU A 96 -18.17 3.63 -7.03
C LEU A 96 -17.91 5.14 -7.14
N GLU A 97 -17.78 5.65 -8.35
CA GLU A 97 -17.56 7.07 -8.54
C GLU A 97 -18.85 7.83 -8.21
N ARG A 98 -18.85 8.60 -7.11
CA ARG A 98 -19.51 9.91 -7.06
C ARG A 98 -18.97 10.76 -5.91
N SER A 99 -17.95 11.57 -6.17
CA SER A 99 -17.84 12.88 -5.52
C SER A 99 -17.64 13.92 -6.61
N PRO A 100 -18.62 14.80 -6.88
CA PRO A 100 -18.30 16.03 -7.58
C PRO A 100 -17.33 16.82 -6.68
N LEU A 101 -16.35 17.46 -7.32
CA LEU A 101 -15.48 18.45 -6.67
C LEU A 101 -16.31 19.53 -5.97
#